data_AF-A0A7K3CTF2-F1
#
_entry.id   AF-A0A7K3CTF2-F1
#
_cell.length_a   1.000
_cell.length_b   1.000
_cell.length_c   1.000
_cell.angle_alpha   90.00
_cell.angle_beta   90.00
_cell.angle_gamma   90.00
#
_symmetry.space_group_name_H-M   'P 1'
#
loop_
_entity.id
_entity.type
_entity.pdbx_description
1 polymer ?
#
loop_
_entity_poly.entity_id
_entity_poly.type
_entity_poly.pdbx_seq_one_letter_code
_entity_poly.pdbx_strand_id
1 'polypeptide(L)'
;MLDDSGNFGEYSRLDGAGTRTAPCDLLIDDYPVMQFRFAWSSEPVNIMKFATSDNSVSHLAEPRRIDGEHETVVGNDGAISTAACKRGDASYFTLTMLLPRASRSDAELRTDIKKFMGAYMKAALAKFDCRDGGGDTASAAAHARPIAP
;
A
#
# COMPACT_ATOMS: atom_id res chain seq x y z
N MET A 1 -14.33 -9.61 15.77
CA MET A 1 -15.70 -9.45 15.26
C MET A 1 -16.03 -7.97 15.41
N LEU A 2 -16.08 -7.23 14.31
CA LEU A 2 -16.52 -5.83 14.33
C LEU A 2 -18.01 -5.86 14.67
N ASP A 3 -18.43 -5.10 15.68
CA ASP A 3 -19.83 -4.99 16.08
C ASP A 3 -20.56 -4.02 15.13
N ASP A 4 -21.74 -4.42 14.68
CA ASP A 4 -22.51 -3.69 13.66
C ASP A 4 -23.16 -2.39 14.19
N SER A 5 -22.80 -1.92 15.39
CA SER A 5 -23.47 -0.83 16.10
C SER A 5 -22.71 0.50 16.17
N GLY A 6 -21.44 0.53 15.75
CA GLY A 6 -20.62 1.75 15.84
C GLY A 6 -20.90 2.75 14.72
N ASN A 7 -20.74 4.04 15.02
CA ASN A 7 -20.80 5.08 13.98
C ASN A 7 -19.54 5.04 13.12
N PHE A 8 -19.69 4.81 11.82
CA PHE A 8 -18.58 4.80 10.86
C PHE A 8 -18.28 6.21 10.34
N GLY A 9 -17.01 6.62 10.42
CA GLY A 9 -16.52 7.87 9.85
C GLY A 9 -15.29 7.65 8.97
N GLU A 10 -15.21 8.36 7.84
CA GLU A 10 -14.04 8.44 6.97
C GLU A 10 -13.44 9.85 7.09
N TYR A 11 -12.17 9.94 7.50
CA TYR A 11 -11.47 11.22 7.55
C TYR A 11 -10.41 11.26 6.44
N SER A 12 -10.60 12.19 5.49
CA SER A 12 -9.82 12.37 4.24
C SER A 12 -10.08 11.32 3.16
N ARG A 13 -10.43 11.80 1.96
CA ARG A 13 -10.75 10.99 0.78
C ARG A 13 -9.61 10.97 -0.23
N LEU A 14 -9.60 9.93 -1.05
CA LEU A 14 -8.85 9.88 -2.30
C LEU A 14 -9.38 10.94 -3.29
N ASP A 15 -8.96 12.18 -3.15
CA ASP A 15 -9.30 13.23 -4.10
C ASP A 15 -8.39 13.16 -5.32
N GLY A 16 -8.99 13.34 -6.50
CA GLY A 16 -8.34 13.17 -7.80
C GLY A 16 -7.31 14.26 -8.18
N ALA A 17 -7.02 15.22 -7.31
CA ALA A 17 -6.29 16.43 -7.67
C ALA A 17 -5.02 16.61 -6.80
N GLY A 18 -3.85 16.33 -7.38
CA GLY A 18 -2.57 16.97 -7.00
C GLY A 18 -1.87 16.53 -5.71
N THR A 19 -2.49 15.79 -4.81
CA THR A 19 -1.83 15.35 -3.57
C THR A 19 -0.90 14.15 -3.81
N ARG A 20 0.41 14.33 -3.60
CA ARG A 20 1.41 13.25 -3.65
C ARG A 20 1.17 12.19 -2.58
N THR A 21 0.52 12.55 -1.48
CA THR A 21 0.07 11.63 -0.45
C THR A 21 -1.33 12.00 0.06
N ALA A 22 -2.17 11.01 0.34
CA ALA A 22 -3.47 11.20 0.97
C ALA A 22 -3.64 10.16 2.11
N PRO A 23 -3.73 10.57 3.38
CA PRO A 23 -4.15 9.67 4.46
C PRO A 23 -5.68 9.45 4.38
N CYS A 24 -6.16 8.32 4.89
CA CYS A 24 -7.59 8.06 5.08
C CYS A 24 -7.75 7.16 6.30
N ASP A 25 -8.46 7.65 7.32
CA ASP A 25 -8.72 6.88 8.54
C ASP A 25 -10.18 6.43 8.57
N LEU A 26 -10.39 5.13 8.83
CA LEU A 26 -11.69 4.56 9.16
C LEU A 26 -11.83 4.48 10.68
N LEU A 27 -12.88 5.12 11.18
CA LEU A 27 -13.18 5.21 12.61
C LEU A 27 -14.41 4.36 12.96
N ILE A 28 -14.39 3.77 14.16
CA ILE A 28 -15.57 3.23 14.86
C ILE A 28 -15.63 3.92 16.21
N ASP A 29 -16.73 4.63 16.47
CA ASP A 29 -16.93 5.42 17.70
C ASP A 29 -15.75 6.38 17.98
N ASP A 30 -15.30 7.08 16.94
CA ASP A 30 -14.14 7.99 16.92
C ASP A 30 -12.76 7.32 17.16
N TYR A 31 -12.69 6.00 17.24
CA TYR A 31 -11.43 5.26 17.35
C TYR A 31 -10.97 4.71 15.99
N PRO A 32 -9.69 4.94 15.59
CA PRO A 32 -9.19 4.43 14.32
C PRO A 32 -9.08 2.90 14.35
N VAL A 33 -9.80 2.25 13.43
CA VAL A 33 -9.78 0.80 13.25
C VAL A 33 -8.95 0.38 12.03
N MET A 34 -8.82 1.28 11.05
CA MET A 34 -8.02 1.05 9.85
C MET A 34 -7.49 2.39 9.35
N GLN A 35 -6.22 2.43 8.95
CA GLN A 35 -5.59 3.62 8.40
C GLN A 35 -5.02 3.29 7.03
N PHE A 36 -5.29 4.15 6.07
CA PHE A 36 -4.76 4.07 4.72
C PHE A 36 -3.84 5.23 4.45
N ARG A 37 -2.82 4.97 3.62
CA ARG A 37 -2.04 6.02 2.98
C ARG A 37 -1.87 5.69 1.51
N PHE A 38 -2.15 6.68 0.70
CA PHE A 38 -1.94 6.66 -0.73
C PHE A 38 -0.72 7.52 -1.04
N ALA A 39 0.18 7.05 -1.88
CA ALA A 39 1.36 7.79 -2.28
C ALA A 39 1.69 7.60 -3.76
N TRP A 40 2.07 8.68 -4.42
CA TRP A 40 2.58 8.67 -5.80
C TRP A 40 4.06 9.07 -5.82
N SER A 41 4.88 8.31 -6.54
CA SER A 41 6.31 8.58 -6.70
C SER A 41 6.77 8.43 -8.14
N SER A 42 7.80 9.18 -8.53
CA SER A 42 8.47 9.04 -9.83
C SER A 42 9.38 7.81 -9.88
N GLU A 43 9.86 7.34 -8.73
CA GLU A 43 10.80 6.23 -8.59
C GLU A 43 10.18 5.03 -7.84
N PRO A 44 10.68 3.80 -8.07
CA PRO A 44 10.29 2.64 -7.30
C PRO A 44 10.62 2.82 -5.82
N VAL A 45 9.71 2.35 -4.97
CA VAL A 45 9.80 2.48 -3.51
C VAL A 45 10.24 1.13 -2.93
N ASN A 46 11.30 1.10 -2.11
CA ASN A 46 11.65 -0.13 -1.37
C ASN A 46 10.69 -0.34 -0.20
N ILE A 47 9.54 -0.97 -0.48
CA ILE A 47 8.47 -1.13 0.50
C ILE A 47 8.85 -1.98 1.71
N MET A 48 9.80 -2.92 1.57
CA MET A 48 10.31 -3.68 2.72
C MET A 48 11.09 -2.78 3.69
N LYS A 49 11.88 -1.84 3.18
CA LYS A 49 12.58 -0.86 4.04
C LYS A 49 11.59 0.03 4.81
N PHE A 50 10.47 0.40 4.20
CA PHE A 50 9.41 1.15 4.90
C PHE A 50 8.68 0.31 5.94
N ALA A 51 8.49 -0.99 5.67
CA ALA A 51 7.84 -1.90 6.60
C ALA A 51 8.69 -2.23 7.83
N THR A 52 10.02 -2.20 7.73
CA THR A 52 10.93 -2.57 8.84
C THR A 52 11.55 -1.40 9.59
N SER A 53 11.39 -0.16 9.11
CA SER A 53 12.05 0.99 9.73
C SER A 53 11.28 1.48 10.97
N ASP A 54 11.96 1.58 12.11
CA ASP A 54 11.38 2.09 13.38
C ASP A 54 10.92 3.56 13.28
N ASN A 55 11.49 4.33 12.35
CA ASN A 55 11.10 5.72 12.09
C ASN A 55 10.00 5.85 11.04
N SER A 56 9.46 4.72 10.56
CA SER A 56 8.38 4.68 9.59
C SER A 56 7.05 4.64 10.30
N VAL A 57 6.19 5.58 9.96
CA VAL A 57 4.74 5.52 10.20
C VAL A 57 4.07 4.26 9.65
N SER A 58 4.73 3.51 8.76
CA SER A 58 4.25 2.26 8.15
C SER A 58 4.92 1.01 8.74
N HIS A 59 5.60 1.12 9.89
CA HIS A 59 6.30 0.00 10.54
C HIS A 59 5.35 -1.16 10.85
N LEU A 60 5.51 -2.25 10.10
CA LEU A 60 4.68 -3.45 10.20
C LEU A 60 5.28 -4.43 11.21
N ALA A 61 4.41 -5.14 11.92
CA ALA A 61 4.80 -6.25 12.77
C ALA A 61 5.12 -7.50 11.93
N GLU A 62 6.33 -8.05 12.09
CA GLU A 62 6.82 -9.23 11.37
C GLU A 62 6.57 -9.19 9.84
N PRO A 63 7.11 -8.18 9.13
CA PRO A 63 6.84 -7.97 7.72
C PRO A 63 7.42 -9.11 6.88
N ARG A 64 6.63 -9.57 5.91
CA ARG A 64 7.05 -10.58 4.92
C ARG A 64 6.62 -10.16 3.53
N ARG A 65 7.51 -10.35 2.55
CA ARG A 65 7.13 -10.28 1.13
C ARG A 65 6.20 -11.43 0.82
N ILE A 66 5.22 -11.18 -0.03
CA ILE A 66 4.33 -12.21 -0.55
C ILE A 66 4.36 -12.19 -2.07
N ASP A 67 4.19 -13.37 -2.66
CA ASP A 67 3.98 -13.47 -4.10
C ASP A 67 2.56 -13.01 -4.45
N GLY A 68 2.46 -12.25 -5.54
CA GLY A 68 1.22 -11.66 -6.03
C GLY A 68 1.44 -10.82 -7.28
N GLU A 69 0.36 -10.21 -7.77
CA GLU A 69 0.34 -9.36 -8.97
C GLU A 69 1.13 -8.06 -8.78
N HIS A 70 1.27 -7.60 -7.54
CA HIS A 70 1.95 -6.37 -7.17
C HIS A 70 2.99 -6.65 -6.09
N GLU A 71 4.07 -5.86 -6.07
CA GLU A 71 5.07 -5.94 -5.01
C GLU A 71 4.39 -5.61 -3.68
N THR A 72 4.30 -6.59 -2.78
CA THR A 72 3.51 -6.47 -1.55
C THR A 72 4.26 -7.04 -0.35
N VAL A 73 4.22 -6.31 0.76
CA VAL A 73 4.71 -6.71 2.07
C VAL A 73 3.53 -6.72 3.03
N VAL A 74 3.40 -7.79 3.81
CA VAL A 74 2.32 -7.98 4.78
C VAL A 74 2.91 -8.28 6.16
N GLY A 75 2.40 -7.59 7.17
CA GLY A 75 2.65 -7.86 8.58
C GLY A 75 1.41 -8.40 9.29
N ASN A 76 1.50 -8.54 10.61
CA ASN A 76 0.37 -8.95 11.45
C ASN A 76 -0.66 -7.82 11.64
N ASP A 77 -0.24 -6.57 11.43
CA ASP A 77 -1.01 -5.35 11.72
C ASP A 77 -1.17 -4.44 10.49
N GLY A 78 -0.85 -4.91 9.29
CA GLY A 78 -0.98 -4.10 8.08
C GLY A 78 -0.29 -4.65 6.85
N ALA A 79 -0.32 -3.88 5.77
CA ALA A 79 0.32 -4.20 4.51
C ALA A 79 0.75 -2.95 3.74
N ILE A 80 1.76 -3.11 2.89
CA ILE A 80 2.20 -2.11 1.91
C ILE A 80 2.23 -2.80 0.55
N SER A 81 1.62 -2.21 -0.46
CA SER A 81 1.63 -2.70 -1.84
C SER A 81 1.98 -1.55 -2.78
N THR A 82 2.79 -1.84 -3.80
CA THR A 82 3.16 -0.86 -4.82
C THR A 82 3.02 -1.44 -6.21
N ALA A 83 2.58 -0.60 -7.15
CA ALA A 83 2.42 -0.96 -8.55
C ALA A 83 2.81 0.21 -9.45
N ALA A 84 3.22 -0.11 -10.67
CA ALA A 84 3.40 0.89 -11.72
C ALA A 84 2.04 1.50 -12.08
N CYS A 85 1.94 2.83 -12.02
CA CYS A 85 0.70 3.57 -12.24
C CYS A 85 1.09 5.00 -12.61
N LYS A 86 1.08 5.30 -13.93
CA LYS A 86 1.50 6.61 -14.45
C LYS A 86 0.41 7.64 -14.20
N ARG A 87 0.77 8.74 -13.53
CA ARG A 87 -0.11 9.88 -13.28
C ARG A 87 0.70 11.16 -13.13
N GLY A 88 0.60 12.05 -14.12
CA GLY A 88 1.43 13.27 -14.13
C GLY A 88 2.93 12.94 -14.21
N ASP A 89 3.70 13.45 -13.25
CA ASP A 89 5.14 13.17 -13.08
C ASP A 89 5.43 11.86 -12.31
N ALA A 90 4.41 11.21 -11.74
CA ALA A 90 4.55 9.97 -10.99
C ALA A 90 4.44 8.74 -11.90
N SER A 91 5.22 7.71 -11.58
CA SER A 91 5.25 6.42 -12.28
C SER A 91 4.78 5.25 -11.40
N TYR A 92 4.71 5.43 -10.08
CA TYR A 92 4.35 4.40 -9.12
C TYR A 92 3.27 4.90 -8.17
N PHE A 93 2.37 3.99 -7.81
CA PHE A 93 1.38 4.16 -6.77
C PHE A 93 1.67 3.18 -5.64
N THR A 94 1.70 3.69 -4.41
CA THR A 94 1.90 2.88 -3.21
C THR A 94 0.70 3.07 -2.29
N LEU A 95 0.15 1.93 -1.87
CA LEU A 95 -0.90 1.82 -0.86
C LEU A 95 -0.29 1.24 0.41
N THR A 96 -0.53 1.91 1.53
CA THR A 96 -0.27 1.39 2.87
C THR A 96 -1.61 1.23 3.58
N MET A 97 -1.79 0.11 4.27
CA MET A 97 -2.89 -0.13 5.21
C MET A 97 -2.31 -0.54 6.56
N LEU A 98 -2.81 0.05 7.64
CA LEU A 98 -2.48 -0.30 9.03
C LEU A 98 -3.76 -0.58 9.81
N LEU A 99 -3.66 -1.46 10.79
CA LEU A 99 -4.72 -1.84 11.72
C LEU A 99 -4.25 -1.49 13.14
N PRO A 100 -4.47 -0.25 13.61
CA PRO A 100 -3.92 0.23 14.88
C PRO A 100 -4.33 -0.59 16.11
N ARG A 101 -5.46 -1.31 16.01
CA ARG A 101 -6.01 -2.14 17.09
C ARG A 101 -5.69 -3.63 16.95
N ALA A 102 -5.07 -4.04 15.85
CA ALA A 102 -4.64 -5.44 15.68
C ALA A 102 -3.50 -5.75 16.65
N SER A 103 -3.53 -6.95 17.24
CA SER A 103 -2.39 -7.42 18.00
C SER A 103 -1.20 -7.63 17.07
N ARG A 104 -0.07 -7.00 17.37
CA ARG A 104 1.17 -7.17 16.59
C ARG A 104 1.71 -8.60 16.60
N SER A 105 1.29 -9.44 17.56
CA SER A 105 1.66 -10.86 17.63
C SER A 105 0.63 -11.81 17.01
N ASP A 106 -0.51 -11.30 16.55
CA ASP A 106 -1.57 -12.14 15.98
C ASP A 106 -1.30 -12.41 14.49
N ALA A 107 -0.74 -13.59 14.22
CA ALA A 107 -0.44 -14.01 12.86
C ALA A 107 -1.67 -14.50 12.08
N GLU A 108 -2.81 -14.75 12.73
CA GLU A 108 -4.03 -15.28 12.08
C GLU A 108 -4.62 -14.24 11.12
N LEU A 109 -4.53 -12.96 11.50
CA LEU A 109 -5.05 -11.83 10.72
C LEU A 109 -4.30 -11.60 9.39
N ARG A 110 -3.06 -12.11 9.28
CA ARG A 110 -2.19 -11.90 8.12
C ARG A 110 -2.85 -12.36 6.81
N THR A 111 -3.60 -13.46 6.85
CA THR A 111 -4.29 -13.99 5.66
C THR A 111 -5.40 -13.06 5.18
N ASP A 112 -6.15 -12.47 6.09
CA ASP A 112 -7.26 -11.58 5.75
C ASP A 112 -6.76 -10.20 5.32
N ILE A 113 -5.71 -9.69 5.97
CA ILE A 113 -4.96 -8.51 5.51
C ILE A 113 -4.51 -8.69 4.07
N LYS A 114 -3.89 -9.83 3.73
CA LYS A 114 -3.44 -10.12 2.36
C LYS A 114 -4.59 -10.06 1.36
N LYS A 115 -5.72 -10.72 1.65
CA LYS A 115 -6.89 -10.75 0.76
C LYS A 115 -7.47 -9.35 0.57
N PHE A 116 -7.68 -8.63 1.67
CA PHE A 116 -8.20 -7.29 1.66
C PHE A 116 -7.30 -6.36 0.85
N MET A 117 -6.00 -6.38 1.11
CA MET A 117 -5.02 -5.55 0.42
C MET A 117 -5.01 -5.79 -1.09
N GLY A 118 -5.06 -7.05 -1.53
CA GLY A 118 -5.13 -7.39 -2.94
C GLY A 118 -6.39 -6.84 -3.62
N ALA A 119 -7.55 -7.01 -2.98
CA ALA A 119 -8.82 -6.50 -3.51
C ALA A 119 -8.85 -4.96 -3.56
N TYR A 120 -8.39 -4.31 -2.48
CA TYR A 120 -8.43 -2.85 -2.37
C TYR A 120 -7.41 -2.18 -3.31
N MET A 121 -6.21 -2.74 -3.45
CA MET A 121 -5.21 -2.26 -4.41
C MET A 121 -5.76 -2.30 -5.85
N LYS A 122 -6.39 -3.42 -6.23
CA LYS A 122 -7.03 -3.56 -7.54
C LYS A 122 -8.14 -2.53 -7.76
N ALA A 123 -8.98 -2.31 -6.76
CA ALA A 123 -10.02 -1.28 -6.83
C ALA A 123 -9.45 0.14 -6.94
N ALA A 124 -8.37 0.44 -6.21
CA ALA A 124 -7.68 1.73 -6.25
C ALA A 124 -7.04 1.99 -7.62
N LEU A 125 -6.33 1.01 -8.18
CA LEU A 125 -5.73 1.11 -9.52
C LEU A 125 -6.80 1.33 -10.60
N ALA A 126 -7.90 0.58 -10.55
CA ALA A 126 -9.04 0.75 -11.46
C ALA A 126 -9.68 2.15 -11.35
N LYS A 127 -9.79 2.69 -10.12
CA LYS A 127 -10.30 4.05 -9.88
C LYS A 127 -9.43 5.13 -10.53
N PHE A 128 -8.14 4.86 -10.69
CA PHE A 128 -7.16 5.77 -11.32
C PHE A 128 -6.87 5.48 -12.79
N ASP A 129 -7.61 4.55 -13.41
CA ASP A 129 -7.36 4.06 -14.78
C ASP A 129 -5.90 3.59 -14.98
N CYS A 130 -5.28 3.13 -13.91
CA CYS A 130 -3.99 2.46 -13.96
C CYS A 130 -4.25 1.00 -14.32
N ARG A 131 -4.26 0.71 -15.62
CA ARG A 131 -4.34 -0.66 -16.12
C ARG A 131 -3.03 -1.38 -15.87
N ASP A 132 -3.13 -2.60 -15.33
CA ASP A 132 -2.01 -3.51 -15.12
C ASP A 132 -1.19 -3.67 -16.42
N GLY A 133 0.00 -3.06 -16.45
CA GLY A 133 1.10 -3.42 -17.36
C GLY A 133 0.80 -3.47 -18.87
N GLY A 134 -0.08 -2.62 -19.41
CA GLY A 134 -0.46 -2.64 -20.83
C GLY A 134 -0.35 -1.28 -21.53
N GLY A 135 0.87 -0.79 -21.74
CA GLY A 135 1.12 0.44 -22.51
C GLY A 135 2.62 0.75 -22.60
N ASP A 136 3.22 0.29 -23.68
CA ASP A 136 4.61 0.40 -24.13
C ASP A 136 5.61 -0.62 -23.56
N THR A 137 5.76 -1.69 -24.34
CA THR A 137 6.94 -2.55 -24.43
C THR A 137 8.22 -1.74 -24.64
N ALA A 138 8.85 -1.24 -23.56
CA ALA A 138 10.26 -0.83 -23.56
C ALA A 138 10.73 -0.50 -22.13
N SER A 139 11.07 -1.51 -21.31
CA SER A 139 12.13 -1.36 -20.30
C SER A 139 12.45 -2.71 -19.64
N ALA A 140 12.90 -3.67 -20.46
CA ALA A 140 13.60 -4.86 -19.99
C ALA A 140 14.99 -4.91 -20.63
N ALA A 141 15.80 -3.87 -20.43
CA ALA A 141 17.24 -3.90 -20.69
C ALA A 141 17.86 -2.61 -20.16
N ALA A 142 18.45 -2.64 -18.96
CA ALA A 142 19.66 -1.88 -18.65
C ALA A 142 20.04 -2.09 -17.17
N HIS A 143 20.61 -3.24 -16.81
CA HIS A 143 21.53 -3.36 -15.67
C HIS A 143 22.58 -4.43 -15.99
N ALA A 144 23.48 -4.09 -16.91
CA ALA A 144 24.79 -4.71 -17.03
C ALA A 144 25.76 -3.66 -17.60
N ARG A 145 26.39 -2.89 -16.72
CA ARG A 145 27.59 -2.11 -17.08
C ARG A 145 28.81 -2.95 -16.69
N PRO A 146 29.67 -3.36 -17.63
CA PRO A 146 31.04 -3.75 -17.28
C PRO A 146 31.86 -2.49 -17.00
N ILE A 147 32.62 -2.54 -15.91
CA ILE A 147 33.64 -1.56 -15.55
C ILE A 147 34.93 -1.95 -16.29
N ALA A 148 35.52 -1.02 -17.03
CA ALA A 148 36.92 -1.02 -17.46
C ALA A 148 37.47 0.39 -17.19
N PRO A 149 38.77 0.53 -16.86
CA PRO A 149 39.81 0.45 -17.88
C PRO A 149 40.73 -0.77 -17.78
#